data_AF-A0A257YIU8-F1
#
_entry.id   AF-A0A257YIU8-F1
#
_cell.length_a   1.000
_cell.length_b   1.000
_cell.length_c   1.000
_cell.angle_alpha   90.00
_cell.angle_beta   90.00
_cell.angle_gamma   90.00
#
_symmetry.space_group_name_H-M   'P 1'
#
loop_
_entity.id
_entity.type
_entity.pdbx_description
1 polymer ?
#
loop_
_entity_poly.entity_id
_entity_poly.type
_entity_poly.pdbx_seq_one_letter_code
_entity_poly.pdbx_strand_id
1 'polypeptide(L)'
;MSGLLGTGLRLTFASSRSPIVALAVGLAFGAWMAIADTTVFADAVPDTQRIAVAEFSPLERIVAVLPRVILDEIVLRLLCSTGLVALFIKVAGKQNPWSYVAPMILVATVAYPLRDYAYFASLEWSGLTLNREIGLHIMANLLWVWLYWRHGFLAAVTGHCAAHFALQPLLTWLA
;
A
#
# COMPACT_ATOMS: atom_id res chain seq x y z
N MET A 1 4.38 -1.00 -28.19
CA MET A 1 5.42 -0.28 -27.42
C MET A 1 6.00 -1.24 -26.40
N SER A 2 7.10 -1.91 -26.75
CA SER A 2 7.90 -2.75 -25.85
C SER A 2 8.69 -1.83 -24.92
N GLY A 3 8.31 -1.76 -23.64
CA GLY A 3 9.07 -1.03 -22.63
C GLY A 3 10.49 -1.58 -22.48
N LEU A 4 11.45 -0.71 -22.16
CA LEU A 4 12.91 -0.91 -22.24
C LEU A 4 13.52 -2.19 -21.63
N LEU A 5 12.76 -3.03 -20.92
CA LEU A 5 13.20 -4.29 -20.33
C LEU A 5 12.12 -5.41 -20.37
N GLY A 6 11.00 -5.19 -21.07
CA GLY A 6 9.85 -6.11 -21.00
C GLY A 6 9.20 -6.21 -19.61
N THR A 7 9.61 -5.38 -18.65
CA THR A 7 9.10 -5.42 -17.26
C THR A 7 7.61 -5.08 -17.16
N GLY A 8 7.03 -4.43 -18.17
CA GLY A 8 5.65 -3.96 -18.13
C GLY A 8 5.46 -2.64 -17.38
N LEU A 9 6.56 -1.92 -17.05
CA LEU A 9 6.54 -0.61 -16.39
C LEU A 9 5.63 0.40 -17.14
N ARG A 10 4.68 0.99 -16.40
CA ARG A 10 3.80 2.07 -16.88
C ARG A 10 3.76 3.19 -15.85
N LEU A 11 4.31 4.35 -16.19
CA LEU A 11 4.33 5.50 -15.28
C LEU A 11 2.99 6.21 -15.19
N THR A 12 2.22 6.26 -16.28
CA THR A 12 0.90 6.90 -16.35
C THR A 12 -0.23 5.89 -16.19
N PHE A 13 -1.47 6.38 -16.16
CA PHE A 13 -2.65 5.53 -16.20
C PHE A 13 -2.68 4.65 -17.47
N ALA A 14 -2.94 3.36 -17.29
CA ALA A 14 -3.01 2.39 -18.38
C ALA A 14 -4.24 2.57 -19.30
N SER A 15 -5.29 3.24 -18.82
CA SER A 15 -6.53 3.52 -19.56
C SER A 15 -7.31 4.67 -18.90
N SER A 16 -8.33 5.21 -19.58
CA SER A 16 -9.23 6.22 -19.02
C SER A 16 -10.05 5.72 -17.81
N ARG A 17 -10.24 4.41 -17.67
CA ARG A 17 -10.94 3.80 -16.51
C ARG A 17 -10.04 3.63 -15.29
N SER A 18 -8.72 3.59 -15.48
CA SER A 18 -7.75 3.37 -14.40
C SER A 18 -7.87 4.35 -13.22
N PRO A 19 -8.00 5.68 -13.41
CA PRO A 19 -8.16 6.59 -12.27
C PRO A 19 -9.43 6.34 -11.47
N ILE A 20 -10.55 5.98 -12.13
CA ILE A 20 -11.82 5.68 -11.47
C ILE A 20 -11.69 4.41 -10.63
N VAL A 21 -11.09 3.35 -11.18
CA VAL A 21 -10.85 2.10 -10.46
C VAL A 21 -9.94 2.34 -9.26
N ALA A 22 -8.84 3.08 -9.45
CA ALA A 22 -7.92 3.42 -8.36
C ALA A 22 -8.62 4.17 -7.22
N LEU A 23 -9.39 5.21 -7.55
CA LEU A 23 -10.14 5.99 -6.57
C LEU A 23 -11.15 5.11 -5.82
N ALA A 24 -11.96 4.33 -6.53
CA ALA A 24 -12.99 3.48 -5.93
C ALA A 24 -12.38 2.41 -5.00
N VAL A 25 -11.34 1.73 -5.47
CA VAL A 25 -10.62 0.71 -4.68
C VAL A 25 -9.95 1.34 -3.46
N GLY A 26 -9.30 2.48 -3.64
CA GLY A 26 -8.65 3.21 -2.55
C GLY A 26 -9.64 3.63 -1.47
N LEU A 27 -10.71 4.34 -1.84
CA LEU A 27 -11.75 4.77 -0.91
C LEU A 27 -12.39 3.59 -0.17
N ALA A 28 -12.72 2.51 -0.89
CA ALA A 28 -13.31 1.31 -0.30
C ALA A 28 -12.34 0.65 0.71
N PHE A 29 -11.07 0.53 0.35
CA PHE A 29 -10.05 -0.06 1.23
C PHE A 29 -9.80 0.81 2.47
N GLY A 30 -9.72 2.14 2.31
CA GLY A 30 -9.56 3.06 3.43
C GLY A 30 -10.74 3.03 4.40
N ALA A 31 -11.97 2.94 3.88
CA ALA A 31 -13.16 2.80 4.72
C ALA A 31 -13.20 1.44 5.45
N TRP A 32 -12.87 0.37 4.74
CA TRP A 32 -12.75 -0.97 5.35
C TRP A 32 -11.70 -1.00 6.46
N MET A 33 -10.52 -0.43 6.22
CA MET A 33 -9.45 -0.33 7.21
C MET A 33 -9.89 0.46 8.44
N ALA A 34 -10.57 1.60 8.27
CA ALA A 34 -11.09 2.39 9.38
C ALA A 34 -12.04 1.56 10.26
N ILE A 35 -13.00 0.88 9.64
CA ILE A 35 -13.97 0.03 10.34
C ILE A 35 -13.25 -1.14 11.02
N ALA A 36 -12.31 -1.78 10.36
CA ALA A 36 -11.56 -2.89 10.92
C ALA A 36 -10.76 -2.47 12.16
N ASP A 37 -10.06 -1.34 12.09
CA ASP A 37 -9.28 -0.78 13.20
C ASP A 37 -10.16 -0.35 14.38
N THR A 38 -11.38 0.15 14.15
CA THR A 38 -12.26 0.58 15.25
C THR A 38 -13.13 -0.51 15.84
N THR A 39 -13.32 -1.63 15.14
CA THR A 39 -14.23 -2.71 15.59
C THR A 39 -13.52 -4.01 15.93
N VAL A 40 -12.71 -4.54 15.01
CA VAL A 40 -12.10 -5.87 15.15
C VAL A 40 -10.72 -5.77 15.80
N PHE A 41 -9.94 -4.78 15.39
CA PHE A 41 -8.57 -4.59 15.83
C PHE A 41 -8.43 -3.46 16.84
N ALA A 42 -9.53 -3.04 17.46
CA ALA A 42 -9.58 -1.92 18.40
C ALA A 42 -8.47 -1.99 19.45
N ASP A 43 -8.16 -3.17 20.00
CA ASP A 43 -7.12 -3.36 21.03
C ASP A 43 -5.69 -3.51 20.46
N ALA A 44 -5.55 -3.75 19.16
CA ALA A 44 -4.26 -3.91 18.48
C ALA A 44 -3.78 -2.64 17.77
N VAL A 45 -4.58 -1.57 17.76
CA VAL A 45 -4.17 -0.27 17.24
C VAL A 45 -3.10 0.36 18.16
N PRO A 46 -1.92 0.72 17.64
CA PRO A 46 -0.86 1.32 18.45
C PRO A 46 -1.26 2.65 19.08
N ASP A 47 -0.78 2.93 20.29
CA ASP A 47 -1.08 4.18 21.01
C ASP A 47 -0.66 5.43 20.23
N THR A 48 0.43 5.36 19.49
CA THR A 48 0.87 6.46 18.61
C THR A 48 -0.18 6.84 17.58
N GLN A 49 -0.92 5.86 17.04
CA GLN A 49 -2.02 6.10 16.12
C GLN A 49 -3.23 6.69 16.85
N ARG A 50 -3.56 6.20 18.06
CA ARG A 50 -4.69 6.75 18.85
C ARG A 50 -4.44 8.20 19.25
N ILE A 51 -3.25 8.51 19.74
CA ILE A 51 -2.83 9.88 20.10
C ILE A 51 -2.94 10.78 18.87
N ALA A 52 -2.45 10.34 17.71
CA ALA A 52 -2.57 11.12 16.49
C ALA A 52 -4.03 11.36 16.06
N VAL A 53 -4.92 10.41 16.30
CA VAL A 53 -6.36 10.57 16.02
C VAL A 53 -7.01 11.58 16.96
N ALA A 54 -6.60 11.60 18.24
CA ALA A 54 -7.14 12.48 19.27
C ALA A 54 -6.61 13.92 19.19
N GLU A 55 -5.33 14.11 18.83
CA GLU A 55 -4.66 15.41 18.87
C GLU A 55 -4.76 16.22 17.58
N PHE A 56 -4.85 15.55 16.43
CA PHE A 56 -4.84 16.21 15.13
C PHE A 56 -6.19 16.10 14.42
N SER A 57 -6.53 17.09 13.60
CA SER A 57 -7.67 17.00 12.69
C SER A 57 -7.41 15.98 11.56
N PRO A 58 -8.46 15.44 10.92
CA PRO A 58 -8.30 14.58 9.75
C PRO A 58 -7.47 15.22 8.63
N LEU A 59 -7.63 16.53 8.40
CA LEU A 59 -6.90 17.23 7.36
C LEU A 59 -5.39 17.29 7.67
N GLU A 60 -5.01 17.57 8.92
CA GLU A 60 -3.60 17.57 9.34
C GLU A 60 -2.97 16.19 9.15
N ARG A 61 -3.68 15.11 9.53
CA ARG A 61 -3.20 13.74 9.30
C ARG A 61 -3.05 13.41 7.82
N ILE A 62 -3.98 13.85 6.97
CA ILE A 62 -3.87 13.69 5.51
C ILE A 62 -2.63 14.42 4.98
N VAL A 63 -2.45 15.69 5.35
CA VAL A 63 -1.30 16.49 4.91
C VAL A 63 0.02 15.86 5.36
N ALA A 64 0.08 15.34 6.59
CA ALA A 64 1.26 14.67 7.13
C ALA A 64 1.57 13.34 6.41
N VAL A 65 0.55 12.54 6.05
CA VAL A 65 0.75 11.19 5.50
C VAL A 65 0.98 11.18 3.99
N LEU A 66 0.42 12.13 3.23
CA LEU A 66 0.50 12.12 1.77
C LEU A 66 1.93 12.12 1.20
N PRO A 67 2.89 12.93 1.71
CA PRO A 67 4.27 12.87 1.23
C PRO A 67 4.90 11.48 1.42
N ARG A 68 4.60 10.83 2.56
CA ARG A 68 5.08 9.48 2.86
C ARG A 68 4.47 8.45 1.91
N VAL A 69 3.16 8.51 1.68
CA VAL A 69 2.45 7.65 0.72
C VAL A 69 3.07 7.73 -0.67
N ILE A 70 3.32 8.94 -1.17
CA ILE A 70 3.94 9.14 -2.49
C ILE A 70 5.35 8.53 -2.51
N LEU A 71 6.14 8.76 -1.47
CA LEU A 71 7.47 8.18 -1.35
C LEU A 71 7.44 6.65 -1.26
N ASP A 72 6.47 6.08 -0.56
CA ASP A 72 6.27 4.62 -0.47
C ASP A 72 5.97 4.02 -1.84
N GLU A 73 5.11 4.67 -2.64
CA GLU A 73 4.84 4.22 -4.01
C GLU A 73 6.09 4.29 -4.88
N ILE A 74 6.87 5.38 -4.80
CA ILE A 74 8.12 5.51 -5.53
C ILE A 74 9.09 4.40 -5.14
N VAL A 75 9.33 4.18 -3.85
CA VAL A 75 10.33 3.20 -3.41
C VAL A 75 9.84 1.77 -3.63
N LEU A 76 8.64 1.43 -3.15
CA LEU A 76 8.18 0.05 -3.14
C LEU A 76 7.67 -0.42 -4.51
N ARG A 77 6.95 0.43 -5.26
CA ARG A 77 6.35 0.05 -6.56
C ARG A 77 7.30 0.38 -7.68
N LEU A 78 7.68 1.66 -7.80
CA LEU A 78 8.47 2.08 -8.94
C LEU A 78 9.89 1.49 -8.90
N LEU A 79 10.59 1.54 -7.76
CA LEU A 79 11.96 1.03 -7.66
C LEU A 79 12.00 -0.47 -7.32
N CYS A 80 11.50 -0.88 -6.15
CA CYS A 80 11.63 -2.26 -5.67
C CYS A 80 10.85 -3.25 -6.55
N SER A 81 9.56 -3.03 -6.81
CA SER A 81 8.77 -3.98 -7.61
C SER A 81 9.31 -4.10 -9.03
N THR A 82 9.58 -2.98 -9.71
CA THR A 82 10.14 -3.02 -11.07
C THR A 82 11.52 -3.66 -11.11
N GLY A 83 12.40 -3.34 -10.15
CA GLY A 83 13.75 -3.89 -10.07
C GLY A 83 13.74 -5.40 -9.81
N LEU A 84 12.88 -5.87 -8.90
CA LEU A 84 12.73 -7.29 -8.62
C LEU A 84 12.12 -8.04 -9.81
N VAL A 85 11.12 -7.49 -10.50
CA VAL A 85 10.60 -8.09 -11.73
C VAL A 85 11.69 -8.19 -12.79
N ALA A 86 12.47 -7.12 -13.02
CA ALA A 86 13.58 -7.15 -13.97
C ALA A 86 14.63 -8.21 -13.59
N LEU A 87 14.98 -8.32 -12.30
CA LEU A 87 15.90 -9.33 -11.79
C LEU A 87 15.36 -10.75 -12.03
N PHE A 88 14.10 -11.01 -11.70
CA PHE A 88 13.51 -12.34 -11.88
C PHE A 88 13.38 -12.72 -13.35
N ILE A 89 13.02 -11.80 -14.24
CA ILE A 89 13.03 -12.04 -15.69
C ILE A 89 14.45 -12.37 -16.16
N LYS A 90 15.45 -11.62 -15.70
CA LYS A 90 16.87 -11.84 -16.06
C LYS A 90 17.37 -13.21 -15.59
N VAL A 91 17.09 -13.59 -14.34
CA VAL A 91 17.50 -14.89 -13.76
C VAL A 91 16.78 -16.04 -14.46
N ALA A 92 15.49 -15.91 -14.74
CA ALA A 92 14.73 -16.94 -15.42
C ALA A 92 15.04 -17.05 -16.93
N GLY A 93 15.72 -16.05 -17.51
CA GLY A 93 16.00 -15.95 -18.95
C GLY A 93 14.74 -15.73 -19.82
N LYS A 94 13.55 -15.64 -19.21
CA LYS A 94 12.27 -15.46 -19.88
C LYS A 94 11.23 -14.87 -18.93
N GLN A 95 10.20 -14.25 -19.51
CA GLN A 95 9.02 -13.85 -18.77
C GLN A 95 8.17 -15.07 -18.43
N ASN A 96 7.78 -15.20 -17.17
CA ASN A 96 6.82 -16.19 -16.71
C ASN A 96 6.01 -15.61 -15.53
N PRO A 97 4.89 -16.23 -15.13
CA PRO A 97 4.04 -15.69 -14.05
C PRO A 97 4.80 -15.45 -12.73
N TRP A 98 5.76 -16.30 -12.39
CA TRP A 98 6.55 -16.16 -11.17
C TRP A 98 7.50 -14.97 -11.20
N SER A 99 7.90 -14.52 -12.40
CA SER A 99 8.67 -13.27 -12.56
C SER A 99 7.91 -12.02 -12.11
N TYR A 100 6.58 -12.13 -11.92
CA TYR A 100 5.74 -11.04 -11.43
C TYR A 100 5.24 -11.35 -10.01
N VAL A 101 4.66 -12.52 -9.78
CA VAL A 101 4.03 -12.89 -8.50
C VAL A 101 5.03 -12.87 -7.34
N ALA A 102 6.24 -13.44 -7.51
CA ALA A 102 7.21 -13.50 -6.42
C ALA A 102 7.71 -12.10 -5.99
N PRO A 103 8.07 -11.19 -6.92
CA PRO A 103 8.30 -9.79 -6.57
C PRO A 103 7.15 -9.10 -5.81
N MET A 104 5.89 -9.33 -6.20
CA MET A 104 4.75 -8.75 -5.49
C MET A 104 4.70 -9.19 -4.02
N ILE A 105 4.87 -10.50 -3.80
CA ILE A 105 4.89 -11.08 -2.45
C ILE A 105 6.08 -10.54 -1.65
N LEU A 106 7.29 -10.56 -2.23
CA LEU A 106 8.50 -10.07 -1.56
C LEU A 106 8.40 -8.59 -1.19
N VAL A 107 7.81 -7.76 -2.05
CA VAL A 107 7.61 -6.34 -1.72
C VAL A 107 6.64 -6.19 -0.54
N ALA A 108 5.54 -6.93 -0.56
CA ALA A 108 4.54 -6.86 0.50
C ALA A 108 5.07 -7.40 1.83
N THR A 109 5.76 -8.54 1.84
CA THR A 109 6.12 -9.27 3.07
C THR A 109 7.54 -9.03 3.57
N VAL A 110 8.43 -8.45 2.75
CA VAL A 110 9.83 -8.24 3.11
C VAL A 110 10.24 -6.78 2.94
N ALA A 111 10.12 -6.23 1.72
CA ALA A 111 10.61 -4.87 1.47
C ALA A 111 9.86 -3.81 2.29
N TYR A 112 8.54 -3.93 2.38
CA TYR A 112 7.71 -3.03 3.17
C TYR A 112 8.03 -3.10 4.68
N PRO A 113 8.05 -4.27 5.35
CA PRO A 113 8.42 -4.34 6.76
C PRO A 113 9.85 -3.87 7.07
N LEU A 114 10.81 -4.11 6.16
CA LEU A 114 12.17 -3.60 6.33
C LEU A 114 12.24 -2.08 6.22
N ARG A 115 11.48 -1.48 5.30
CA ARG A 115 11.39 -0.03 5.14
C ARG A 115 10.77 0.63 6.37
N ASP A 116 9.71 0.03 6.90
CA ASP A 116 8.98 0.52 8.06
C ASP A 116 9.40 -0.21 9.35
N TYR A 117 10.68 -0.60 9.44
CA TYR A 117 11.19 -1.39 10.55
C TYR A 117 10.91 -0.73 11.92
N ALA A 118 11.06 0.59 12.04
CA ALA A 118 10.80 1.30 13.29
C ALA A 118 9.35 1.12 13.78
N TYR A 119 8.39 1.14 12.84
CA TYR A 119 6.98 0.88 13.14
C TYR A 119 6.80 -0.55 13.64
N PHE A 120 7.27 -1.54 12.88
CA PHE A 120 7.15 -2.96 13.25
C PHE A 120 7.88 -3.32 14.55
N ALA A 121 9.01 -2.67 14.84
CA ALA A 121 9.78 -2.86 16.06
C ALA A 121 9.08 -2.25 17.30
N SER A 122 8.17 -1.29 17.10
CA SER A 122 7.37 -0.69 18.19
C SER A 122 6.08 -1.44 18.51
N LEU A 123 5.70 -2.45 17.72
CA LEU A 123 4.45 -3.18 17.92
C LEU A 123 4.57 -4.17 19.08
N GLU A 124 3.52 -4.22 19.90
CA GLU A 124 3.32 -5.34 20.83
C GLU A 124 2.73 -6.52 20.06
N TRP A 125 3.56 -7.54 19.85
CA TRP A 125 3.18 -8.69 19.02
C TRP A 125 2.24 -9.64 19.75
N SER A 126 1.04 -9.77 19.20
CA SER A 126 0.05 -10.77 19.56
C SER A 126 -0.49 -11.44 18.29
N GLY A 127 -1.26 -12.52 18.43
CA GLY A 127 -1.97 -13.10 17.29
C GLY A 127 -2.93 -12.10 16.63
N LEU A 128 -3.53 -11.19 17.41
CA LEU A 128 -4.41 -10.14 16.89
C LEU A 128 -3.61 -9.08 16.11
N THR A 129 -2.49 -8.61 16.66
CA THR A 129 -1.58 -7.66 15.99
C THR A 129 -1.05 -8.26 14.68
N LEU A 130 -0.61 -9.52 14.68
CA LEU A 130 -0.16 -10.18 13.45
C LEU A 130 -1.26 -10.23 12.38
N ASN A 131 -2.48 -10.59 12.75
CA ASN A 131 -3.61 -10.63 11.81
C ASN A 131 -3.95 -9.23 11.29
N ARG A 132 -3.88 -8.20 12.14
CA ARG A 132 -4.04 -6.80 11.75
C ARG A 132 -3.01 -6.41 10.71
N GLU A 133 -1.72 -6.67 10.96
CA GLU A 133 -0.64 -6.30 10.04
C GLU A 133 -0.74 -7.02 8.70
N ILE A 134 -1.12 -8.30 8.71
CA ILE A 134 -1.39 -9.05 7.48
C ILE A 134 -2.57 -8.44 6.72
N GLY A 135 -3.70 -8.26 7.39
CA GLY A 135 -4.94 -7.79 6.77
C GLY A 135 -4.84 -6.36 6.27
N LEU A 136 -4.28 -5.46 7.07
CA LEU A 136 -4.32 -4.02 6.80
C LEU A 136 -3.09 -3.53 6.06
N HIS A 137 -1.92 -4.16 6.22
CA HIS A 137 -0.69 -3.68 5.57
C HIS A 137 -0.18 -4.62 4.47
N ILE A 138 -0.13 -5.93 4.69
CA ILE A 138 0.32 -6.86 3.64
C ILE A 138 -0.69 -6.91 2.49
N MET A 139 -1.98 -7.04 2.77
CA MET A 139 -3.00 -7.02 1.71
C MET A 139 -3.08 -5.67 1.00
N ALA A 140 -2.89 -4.55 1.73
CA ALA A 140 -2.79 -3.23 1.11
C ALA A 140 -1.63 -3.19 0.11
N ASN A 141 -0.44 -3.64 0.50
CA ASN A 141 0.71 -3.69 -0.40
C ASN A 141 0.44 -4.52 -1.65
N LEU A 142 -0.22 -5.68 -1.52
CA LEU A 142 -0.63 -6.49 -2.68
C LEU A 142 -1.62 -5.74 -3.58
N LEU A 143 -2.59 -5.03 -2.99
CA LEU A 143 -3.57 -4.21 -3.71
C LEU A 143 -2.91 -3.06 -4.49
N TRP A 144 -1.98 -2.34 -3.86
CA TRP A 144 -1.24 -1.25 -4.50
C TRP A 144 -0.35 -1.74 -5.63
N VAL A 145 0.31 -2.89 -5.45
CA VAL A 145 1.10 -3.53 -6.50
C VAL A 145 0.21 -4.04 -7.64
N TRP A 146 -0.99 -4.56 -7.36
CA TRP A 146 -1.97 -4.90 -8.39
C TRP A 146 -2.43 -3.67 -9.18
N LEU A 147 -2.76 -2.55 -8.52
CA LEU A 147 -3.08 -1.29 -9.20
C LEU A 147 -1.92 -0.82 -10.06
N TYR A 148 -0.69 -0.89 -9.54
CA TYR A 148 0.51 -0.52 -10.28
C TYR A 148 0.65 -1.33 -11.59
N TRP A 149 0.59 -2.66 -11.50
CA TRP A 149 0.80 -3.52 -12.67
C TRP A 149 -0.37 -3.49 -13.66
N ARG A 150 -1.61 -3.45 -13.16
CA ARG A 150 -2.80 -3.54 -14.02
C ARG A 150 -3.21 -2.18 -14.59
N HIS A 151 -3.04 -1.12 -13.79
CA HIS A 151 -3.61 0.20 -14.05
C HIS A 151 -2.57 1.33 -14.16
N GLY A 152 -1.29 1.06 -13.86
CA GLY A 152 -0.17 1.99 -13.98
C GLY A 152 0.23 2.63 -12.65
N PHE A 153 1.42 3.23 -12.59
CA PHE A 153 1.98 3.82 -11.38
C PHE A 153 1.09 4.91 -10.78
N LEU A 154 0.59 5.84 -11.60
CA LEU A 154 -0.37 6.85 -11.11
C LEU A 154 -1.63 6.22 -10.50
N ALA A 155 -2.06 5.03 -10.94
CA ALA A 155 -3.21 4.36 -10.33
C ALA A 155 -2.91 3.86 -8.91
N ALA A 156 -1.71 3.34 -8.65
CA ALA A 156 -1.29 2.94 -7.31
C ALA A 156 -1.20 4.15 -6.37
N VAL A 157 -0.58 5.25 -6.83
CA VAL A 157 -0.52 6.52 -6.09
C VAL A 157 -1.92 7.06 -5.79
N THR A 158 -2.78 7.16 -6.80
CA THR A 158 -4.16 7.65 -6.62
C THR A 158 -4.94 6.76 -5.64
N GLY A 159 -4.85 5.44 -5.76
CA GLY A 159 -5.56 4.52 -4.87
C GLY A 159 -5.08 4.60 -3.43
N HIS A 160 -3.76 4.65 -3.21
CA HIS A 160 -3.20 4.74 -1.87
C HIS A 160 -3.52 6.10 -1.21
N CYS A 161 -3.40 7.21 -1.94
CA CYS A 161 -3.84 8.51 -1.45
C CYS A 161 -5.35 8.51 -1.13
N ALA A 162 -6.18 7.96 -2.01
CA ALA A 162 -7.62 7.86 -1.81
C ALA A 162 -7.99 7.04 -0.56
N ALA A 163 -7.23 5.98 -0.25
CA ALA A 163 -7.41 5.23 0.99
C ALA A 163 -7.24 6.12 2.21
N HIS A 164 -6.23 7.00 2.24
CA HIS A 164 -6.07 7.94 3.34
C HIS A 164 -7.15 9.03 3.38
N PHE A 165 -7.63 9.49 2.22
CA PHE A 165 -8.76 10.43 2.18
C PHE A 165 -10.05 9.85 2.78
N ALA A 166 -10.27 8.53 2.68
CA ALA A 166 -11.37 7.84 3.34
C ALA A 166 -11.06 7.51 4.81
N LEU A 167 -9.89 6.94 5.08
CA LEU A 167 -9.46 6.45 6.38
C LEU A 167 -9.39 7.56 7.42
N GLN A 168 -8.71 8.67 7.12
CA GLN A 168 -8.37 9.67 8.14
C GLN A 168 -9.62 10.34 8.74
N PRO A 169 -10.64 10.75 7.96
CA PRO A 169 -11.88 11.23 8.54
C PRO A 169 -12.58 10.14 9.35
N LEU A 170 -12.76 8.94 8.77
CA LEU A 170 -13.52 7.86 9.41
C LEU A 170 -12.93 7.43 10.76
N LEU A 171 -11.61 7.45 10.92
CA LEU A 171 -10.99 7.20 12.22
C LEU A 171 -11.42 8.22 13.28
N THR A 172 -11.65 9.49 12.94
CA THR A 172 -12.20 10.46 13.91
C THR A 172 -13.68 10.24 14.18
N TRP A 173 -14.47 9.84 13.18
CA TRP A 173 -15.91 9.62 13.36
C TRP A 173 -16.25 8.33 14.13
N LEU A 174 -15.35 7.35 14.11
CA LEU A 174 -15.55 6.03 14.72
C LEU A 174 -14.78 5.84 16.04
N ALA A 175 -13.90 6.77 16.42
CA ALA A 175 -13.12 6.74 17.66
C ALA A 175 -13.88 7.30 18.87
#